data_AF-A0A2M7XVM3-F1
#
_entry.id   AF-A0A2M7XVM3-F1
#
_cell.length_a   1.000
_cell.length_b   1.000
_cell.length_c   1.000
_cell.angle_alpha   90.00
_cell.angle_beta   90.00
_cell.angle_gamma   90.00
#
_symmetry.space_group_name_H-M   'P 1'
#
loop_
_entity.id
_entity.type
_entity.pdbx_description
1 polymer ?
#
loop_
_entity_poly.entity_id
_entity_poly.type
_entity_poly.pdbx_seq_one_letter_code
_entity_poly.pdbx_strand_id
1 'polypeptide(L)' 'YLFTAPQWTGSLLENPPEGHLAWLTRTEIDQIQLWDGDRIFLPWLEESGFFSAIFTYENKLLKTYSVTWHGRPNVL' A
#
# COMPACT_ATOMS: atom_id res chain seq x y z
N TYR A 1 -2.34 -2.13 10.23
CA TYR A 1 -2.33 -0.66 10.11
C TYR A 1 -1.33 -0.27 9.04
N LEU A 2 -1.56 0.87 8.38
CA LEU A 2 -0.68 1.43 7.35
C LEU A 2 -0.22 2.82 7.82
N PHE A 3 1.00 3.21 7.45
CA PHE A 3 1.61 4.48 7.82
C PHE A 3 2.39 5.05 6.63
N THR A 4 2.42 6.37 6.51
CA THR A 4 3.24 7.09 5.52
C THR A 4 4.25 7.98 6.24
N ALA A 5 5.46 8.08 5.69
CA ALA A 5 6.55 8.87 6.26
C ALA A 5 7.22 9.69 5.15
N PRO A 6 6.86 10.97 4.96
CA PRO A 6 7.40 11.81 3.88
C PRO A 6 8.84 12.29 4.15
N GLN A 7 9.38 12.01 5.33
CA GLN A 7 10.72 12.37 5.77
C GLN A 7 11.34 11.20 6.55
N TRP A 8 12.65 10.99 6.37
CA TRP A 8 13.42 9.92 7.01
C TRP A 8 14.87 10.38 7.22
N THR A 9 15.63 9.65 8.05
CA THR A 9 17.05 9.89 8.33
C THR A 9 17.80 8.58 8.47
N GLY A 10 19.14 8.61 8.35
CA GLY A 10 20.00 7.42 8.42
C GLY A 10 20.44 6.95 7.02
N SER A 11 20.59 5.64 6.85
CA SER A 11 20.93 4.98 5.59
C SER A 11 20.10 3.70 5.43
N LEU A 12 19.92 3.24 4.19
CA LEU A 12 19.24 1.98 3.92
C LEU A 12 20.08 0.79 4.42
N LEU A 13 19.44 -0.25 4.95
CA LEU A 13 20.12 -1.50 5.31
C LEU A 13 20.32 -2.35 4.05
N GLU A 14 21.57 -2.67 3.72
CA GLU A 14 21.93 -3.31 2.44
C GLU A 14 21.46 -4.78 2.34
N ASN A 15 21.45 -5.52 3.47
CA ASN A 15 21.12 -6.95 3.49
C ASN A 15 20.30 -7.36 4.75
N PRO A 16 19.01 -7.01 4.85
CA PRO A 16 18.11 -7.56 5.86
C PRO A 16 17.85 -9.07 5.66
N PRO A 17 17.57 -9.84 6.72
CA PRO A 17 17.20 -11.26 6.60
C PRO A 17 15.81 -11.49 5.98
N GLU A 18 14.93 -10.49 5.97
CA GLU A 18 13.58 -10.57 5.40
C GLU A 18 13.55 -10.43 3.87
N GLY A 19 14.60 -9.89 3.24
CA GLY A 19 14.66 -9.64 1.80
C GLY A 19 15.49 -8.40 1.41
N HIS A 20 15.43 -8.00 0.15
CA HIS A 20 16.17 -6.86 -0.39
C HIS A 20 15.37 -5.55 -0.31
N LEU A 21 15.94 -4.49 0.30
CA LEU A 21 15.33 -3.16 0.31
C LEU A 21 15.74 -2.36 -0.94
N ALA A 22 14.77 -1.71 -1.59
CA ALA A 22 15.01 -0.84 -2.74
C ALA A 22 14.14 0.42 -2.64
N TRP A 23 14.66 1.55 -3.13
CA TRP A 23 13.86 2.71 -3.47
C TRP A 23 13.28 2.51 -4.87
N LEU A 24 11.97 2.66 -5.03
CA LEU A 24 11.26 2.48 -6.29
C LEU A 24 10.42 3.71 -6.62
N THR A 25 10.43 4.12 -7.89
CA THR A 25 9.45 5.08 -8.43
C THR A 25 8.09 4.41 -8.60
N ARG A 26 7.01 5.22 -8.70
CA ARG A 26 5.66 4.69 -8.93
C ARG A 26 5.56 3.80 -10.18
N THR A 27 6.29 4.14 -11.24
CA THR A 27 6.38 3.36 -12.48
C THR A 27 7.14 2.04 -12.36
N GLU A 28 8.03 1.89 -11.37
CA GLU A 28 8.69 0.62 -11.07
C GLU A 28 7.83 -0.26 -10.14
N ILE A 29 7.03 0.37 -9.27
CA ILE A 29 6.03 -0.33 -8.42
C ILE A 29 5.00 -1.08 -9.26
N ASP A 30 4.64 -0.58 -10.44
CA ASP A 30 3.74 -1.29 -11.36
C ASP A 30 4.37 -2.59 -11.91
N GLN A 31 5.70 -2.62 -12.08
CA GLN A 31 6.45 -3.71 -12.72
C GLN A 31 6.80 -4.88 -11.78
N ILE A 32 6.83 -4.65 -10.47
CA ILE A 32 7.11 -5.71 -9.48
C ILE A 32 5.88 -6.60 -9.21
N GLN A 33 6.11 -7.82 -8.74
CA GLN A 33 5.04 -8.79 -8.43
C GLN A 33 4.45 -8.55 -7.02
N LEU A 34 3.51 -7.60 -6.93
CA LEU A 34 2.68 -7.35 -5.75
C LEU A 34 1.46 -8.28 -5.67
N TRP A 35 0.83 -8.37 -4.47
CA TRP A 35 -0.51 -8.96 -4.35
C TRP A 35 -1.57 -8.00 -4.91
N ASP A 36 -2.70 -8.54 -5.38
CA ASP A 36 -3.77 -7.74 -6.00
C ASP A 36 -4.30 -6.63 -5.06
N GLY A 37 -4.40 -6.92 -3.76
CA GLY A 37 -4.85 -5.96 -2.75
C GLY A 37 -3.87 -4.81 -2.52
N ASP A 38 -2.56 -5.04 -2.67
CA ASP A 38 -1.55 -3.98 -2.54
C ASP A 38 -1.74 -2.93 -3.65
N ARG A 39 -1.95 -3.40 -4.89
CA ARG A 39 -2.24 -2.54 -6.05
C ARG A 39 -3.53 -1.72 -5.87
N ILE A 40 -4.47 -2.22 -5.06
CA ILE A 40 -5.73 -1.54 -4.76
C ILE A 40 -5.56 -0.46 -3.67
N PHE A 41 -4.85 -0.74 -2.57
CA PHE A 41 -4.71 0.23 -1.47
C PHE A 41 -3.54 1.20 -1.60
N LEU A 42 -2.47 0.88 -2.35
CA LEU A 42 -1.32 1.78 -2.49
C LEU A 42 -1.69 3.18 -3.04
N PRO A 43 -2.58 3.32 -4.06
CA PRO A 43 -3.08 4.62 -4.49
C PRO A 43 -3.86 5.36 -3.38
N TRP A 44 -4.53 4.64 -2.48
CA TRP A 44 -5.32 5.25 -1.41
C TRP A 44 -4.48 5.96 -0.33
N LEU A 45 -3.17 5.71 -0.29
CA LEU A 45 -2.24 6.39 0.62
C LEU A 45 -1.91 7.82 0.18
N GLU A 46 -2.27 8.20 -1.05
CA GLU A 46 -2.11 9.55 -1.61
C GLU A 46 -3.38 10.41 -1.46
N GLU A 47 -4.50 9.79 -1.07
CA GLU A 47 -5.79 10.47 -0.88
C GLU A 47 -5.95 11.05 0.54
N SER A 48 -6.75 12.11 0.66
CA SER A 48 -7.02 12.76 1.95
C SER A 48 -7.85 11.88 2.90
N GLY A 49 -7.52 11.90 4.19
CA GLY A 49 -8.26 11.21 5.25
C GLY A 49 -7.67 9.84 5.58
N PHE A 50 -8.51 8.93 6.10
CA PHE A 50 -8.13 7.57 6.46
C PHE A 50 -9.10 6.56 5.87
N PHE A 51 -8.69 5.29 5.82
CA PHE A 51 -9.56 4.18 5.45
C PHE A 51 -9.37 2.98 6.36
N SER A 52 -10.40 2.14 6.43
CA SER A 52 -10.33 0.78 6.95
C SER A 52 -10.80 -0.16 5.86
N ALA A 53 -10.03 -1.20 5.55
CA ALA A 53 -10.34 -2.10 4.45
C ALA A 53 -10.17 -3.57 4.84
N ILE A 54 -10.97 -4.43 4.21
CA ILE A 54 -10.91 -5.88 4.33
C ILE A 54 -10.67 -6.45 2.92
N PHE A 55 -9.70 -7.35 2.79
CA PHE A 55 -9.39 -8.04 1.54
C PHE A 55 -9.56 -9.55 1.75
N THR A 56 -10.42 -10.19 0.98
CA THR A 56 -10.71 -11.63 1.09
C THR A 56 -10.01 -12.40 -0.03
N TYR A 57 -9.05 -13.25 0.36
CA TYR A 57 -8.30 -14.11 -0.54
C TYR A 57 -8.73 -15.57 -0.43
N GLU A 58 -8.76 -16.28 -1.55
CA GLU A 58 -8.94 -17.73 -1.62
C GLU A 58 -7.96 -18.30 -2.66
N ASN A 59 -7.21 -19.34 -2.30
CA ASN A 59 -6.20 -19.96 -3.18
C ASN A 59 -5.19 -18.96 -3.76
N LYS A 60 -4.77 -17.98 -2.93
CA LYS A 60 -3.91 -16.82 -3.25
C LYS A 60 -4.50 -15.78 -4.21
N LEU A 61 -5.70 -15.98 -4.73
CA LEU A 61 -6.40 -15.01 -5.59
C LEU A 61 -7.28 -14.09 -4.73
N LEU A 62 -7.25 -12.78 -4.99
CA LEU A 62 -8.22 -11.86 -4.39
C LEU A 62 -9.62 -12.15 -4.92
N LYS A 63 -10.61 -12.25 -4.03
CA LYS A 63 -12.02 -12.54 -4.39
C LYS A 63 -12.92 -11.34 -4.19
N THR A 64 -12.78 -10.64 -3.07
CA THR A 64 -13.52 -9.41 -2.76
C THR A 64 -12.67 -8.49 -1.91
N TYR A 65 -13.02 -7.21 -1.91
CA TYR A 65 -12.58 -6.28 -0.88
C TYR A 65 -13.76 -5.36 -0.48
N SER A 66 -13.65 -4.75 0.69
CA SER A 66 -14.50 -3.65 1.12
C SER A 66 -13.65 -2.56 1.76
N VAL A 67 -14.10 -1.30 1.66
CA VAL A 67 -13.40 -0.14 2.22
C VAL A 67 -14.40 0.84 2.84
N THR A 68 -14.11 1.26 4.07
CA THR A 68 -14.80 2.34 4.78
C THR A 68 -13.88 3.54 4.83
N TRP A 69 -14.34 4.68 4.30
CA TRP A 69 -13.62 5.95 4.32
C TRP A 69 -13.96 6.75 5.58
N HIS A 70 -12.94 7.40 6.15
CA HIS A 70 -13.05 8.26 7.33
C HIS A 70 -12.40 9.61 7.03
N GLY A 71 -13.17 10.70 7.05
CA GLY A 71 -12.62 12.06 6.89
C GLY A 71 -12.29 12.49 5.45
N ARG A 72 -12.61 11.70 4.42
CA ARG A 72 -12.83 12.28 3.08
C ARG A 72 -14.07 13.19 3.16
N PRO A 73 -14.08 14.37 2.52
CA PRO A 73 -15.29 15.18 2.40
C PRO A 73 -16.31 14.48 1.49
N ASN A 74 -17.61 14.65 1.78
CA ASN A 74 -18.66 14.24 0.85
C ASN A 74 -18.58 15.11 -0.41
N VAL A 75 -18.08 14.53 -1.50
CA VAL A 75 -18.22 15.11 -2.84
C VAL A 75 -19.67 14.87 -3.28
N LEU A 76 -20.39 15.97 -3.56
CA LEU A 76 -21.75 15.96 -4.10
C LEU A 76 -21.74 15.87 -5.63
#